data_AF-A0A6J4QQA9-F1
#
_entry.id   AF-A0A6J4QQA9-F1
#
_cell.length_a   1.000
_cell.length_b   1.000
_cell.length_c   1.000
_cell.angle_alpha   90.00
_cell.angle_beta   90.00
_cell.angle_gamma   90.00
#
_symmetry.space_group_name_H-M   'P 1'
#
loop_
_entity.id
_entity.type
_entity.pdbx_description
1 polymer ?
#
loop_
_entity_poly.entity_id
_entity_poly.type
_entity_poly.pdbx_seq_one_letter_code
_entity_poly.pdbx_strand_id
1 'polypeptide(L)'
;MASKAAKIGKEKVIVLKDEVGYVDLQRAAELLGMNQRAVRNLVTRRRLEAEREGEGAAARLVVSLASVERLRLERQATGKDSKV
;
A
#
# COMPACT_ATOMS: atom_id res chain seq x y z
N MET A 1 37.75 -9.39 -18.10
CA MET A 1 36.35 -9.51 -18.56
C MET A 1 35.49 -8.57 -17.74
N ALA A 2 35.24 -7.36 -18.25
CA ALA A 2 34.65 -6.25 -17.51
C ALA A 2 33.13 -6.40 -17.40
N SER A 3 32.64 -6.45 -16.15
CA SER A 3 31.24 -6.48 -15.77
C SER A 3 30.57 -5.16 -16.16
N LYS A 4 29.69 -5.19 -17.16
CA LYS A 4 28.92 -4.02 -17.61
C LYS A 4 27.68 -3.89 -16.74
N ALA A 5 27.77 -2.99 -15.75
CA ALA A 5 26.66 -2.58 -14.91
C ALA A 5 25.56 -1.93 -15.77
N ALA A 6 24.46 -2.64 -15.95
CA ALA A 6 23.25 -2.11 -16.58
C ALA A 6 22.62 -1.08 -15.64
N LYS A 7 22.66 0.17 -16.07
CA LYS A 7 22.07 1.36 -15.45
C LYS A 7 20.55 1.26 -15.61
N ILE A 8 19.87 0.64 -14.66
CA ILE A 8 18.41 0.57 -14.62
C ILE A 8 17.90 1.80 -13.87
N GLY A 9 17.10 2.60 -14.58
CA GLY A 9 16.51 3.83 -14.11
C GLY A 9 15.66 3.63 -12.86
N LYS A 10 15.56 4.69 -12.07
CA LYS A 10 14.84 4.78 -10.80
C LYS A 10 13.33 4.61 -10.99
N GLU A 11 12.87 3.40 -11.20
CA GLU A 11 11.52 3.01 -10.82
C GLU A 11 11.64 2.37 -9.44
N LYS A 12 11.31 3.13 -8.39
CA LYS A 12 11.07 2.59 -7.05
C LYS A 12 9.77 1.78 -7.08
N VAL A 13 9.78 0.65 -7.77
CA VAL A 13 8.81 -0.40 -7.54
C VAL A 13 9.44 -1.26 -6.46
N ILE A 14 9.00 -1.06 -5.22
CA ILE A 14 9.24 -2.02 -4.14
C ILE A 14 8.36 -3.23 -4.50
N VAL A 15 8.89 -4.14 -5.33
CA VAL A 15 8.25 -5.40 -5.70
C VAL A 15 8.55 -6.42 -4.61
N LEU A 16 7.48 -6.93 -4.01
CA LEU A 16 7.46 -7.80 -2.83
C LEU A 16 7.61 -9.28 -3.19
N LYS A 17 8.31 -10.01 -2.33
CA LYS A 17 8.00 -11.39 -1.96
C LYS A 17 8.26 -11.53 -0.46
N ASP A 18 7.20 -11.75 0.31
CA ASP A 18 7.21 -12.14 1.73
C ASP A 18 7.70 -11.14 2.80
N GLU A 19 7.85 -9.85 2.50
CA GLU A 19 8.20 -8.84 3.50
C GLU A 19 7.04 -7.90 3.83
N VAL A 20 6.85 -7.63 5.12
CA VAL A 20 5.89 -6.67 5.70
C VAL A 20 6.25 -5.26 5.21
N GLY A 21 5.81 -4.92 4.00
CA GLY A 21 6.14 -3.66 3.32
C GLY A 21 5.11 -2.56 3.56
N TYR A 22 5.57 -1.31 3.65
CA TYR A 22 4.73 -0.12 3.61
C TYR A 22 4.67 0.45 2.19
N VAL A 23 3.50 0.89 1.76
CA VAL A 23 3.26 1.55 0.47
C VAL A 23 2.75 2.97 0.69
N ASP A 24 2.96 3.86 -0.28
CA ASP A 24 2.37 5.20 -0.20
C ASP A 24 0.84 5.18 -0.34
N LEU A 25 0.23 6.33 -0.03
CA LEU A 25 -1.21 6.53 -0.07
C LEU A 25 -1.82 6.38 -1.47
N GLN A 26 -1.05 6.71 -2.52
CA GLN A 26 -1.50 6.59 -3.90
C GLN A 26 -1.58 5.11 -4.29
N ARG A 27 -0.54 4.34 -3.99
CA ARG A 27 -0.48 2.92 -4.29
C ARG A 27 -1.52 2.14 -3.49
N ALA A 28 -1.75 2.47 -2.23
CA ALA A 28 -2.83 1.89 -1.44
C ALA A 28 -4.22 2.17 -2.04
N ALA A 29 -4.43 3.38 -2.58
CA ALA A 29 -5.67 3.77 -3.24
C ALA A 29 -5.90 2.95 -4.52
N GLU A 30 -4.86 2.75 -5.34
CA GLU A 30 -4.90 1.88 -6.52
C GLU A 30 -5.24 0.42 -6.15
N LEU A 31 -4.60 -0.14 -5.13
CA LEU A 31 -4.81 -1.52 -4.69
C LEU A 31 -6.23 -1.78 -4.16
N LEU A 32 -6.85 -0.77 -3.54
CA LEU A 32 -8.21 -0.85 -3.00
C LEU A 32 -9.29 -0.40 -3.99
N GLY A 33 -8.91 0.12 -5.16
CA GLY A 33 -9.83 0.73 -6.12
C GLY A 33 -10.58 1.92 -5.52
N MET A 34 -9.90 2.74 -4.72
CA MET A 34 -10.47 3.86 -3.97
C MET A 34 -9.68 5.14 -4.24
N ASN A 35 -10.17 6.29 -3.74
CA ASN A 35 -9.38 7.52 -3.74
C ASN A 35 -8.55 7.66 -2.45
N GLN A 36 -7.51 8.49 -2.48
CA GLN A 36 -6.61 8.68 -1.34
C GLN A 36 -7.32 9.20 -0.08
N ARG A 37 -8.40 9.99 -0.22
CA ARG A 37 -9.20 10.48 0.91
C ARG A 37 -9.91 9.34 1.64
N ALA A 38 -10.46 8.38 0.90
CA ALA A 38 -11.08 7.19 1.47
C ALA A 38 -10.05 6.32 2.19
N VAL A 39 -8.85 6.15 1.62
CA VAL A 39 -7.74 5.46 2.29
C VAL A 39 -7.34 6.16 3.59
N ARG A 40 -7.20 7.49 3.60
CA ARG A 40 -6.96 8.26 4.84
C ARG A 40 -8.04 8.01 5.88
N ASN A 41 -9.31 8.00 5.48
CA ASN A 41 -10.40 7.71 6.41
C ASN A 41 -10.30 6.30 7.00
N LEU A 42 -9.87 5.31 6.21
CA LEU A 42 -9.64 3.95 6.70
C LEU A 42 -8.50 3.89 7.72
N VAL A 43 -7.42 4.66 7.50
CA VAL A 43 -6.33 4.81 8.48
C VAL A 43 -6.86 5.47 9.77
N THR A 44 -7.58 6.59 9.67
CA THR A 44 -8.16 7.28 10.84
C THR A 44 -9.11 6.38 11.62
N ARG A 45 -9.86 5.50 10.93
CA ARG A 45 -10.76 4.50 11.53
C ARG A 45 -10.04 3.22 11.99
N ARG A 46 -8.70 3.19 11.96
CA ARG A 46 -7.87 2.02 12.32
C ARG A 46 -8.21 0.75 11.53
N ARG A 47 -8.76 0.90 10.32
CA ARG A 47 -9.04 -0.20 9.38
C ARG A 47 -7.80 -0.58 8.58
N LEU A 48 -6.89 0.36 8.39
CA LEU A 48 -5.57 0.17 7.79
C LEU A 48 -4.51 0.58 8.81
N GLU A 49 -3.43 -0.18 8.86
CA GLU A 49 -2.25 0.14 9.65
C GLU A 49 -1.37 1.10 8.84
N ALA A 50 -0.88 2.16 9.47
CA ALA A 50 -0.10 3.17 8.78
C ALA A 50 0.93 3.79 9.72
N GLU A 51 2.04 4.21 9.12
CA GLU A 51 3.14 4.87 9.80
C GLU A 51 3.50 6.16 9.08
N ARG A 52 4.31 7.00 9.74
CA ARG A 52 4.92 8.14 9.10
C ARG A 52 6.36 7.79 8.74
N GLU A 53 6.66 7.84 7.45
CA GLU A 53 8.01 7.69 6.93
C GLU A 53 8.67 9.07 6.84
N GLY A 54 9.85 9.21 7.45
CA GLY A 54 10.61 10.47 7.51
C GLY A 54 10.34 11.30 8.76
N GLU A 55 11.06 12.41 8.89
CA GLU A 55 11.09 13.23 10.12
C GLU A 55 10.51 14.63 9.90
N GLY A 56 9.94 15.20 10.96
CA GLY A 56 9.46 16.59 10.98
C GLY A 56 8.38 16.88 9.94
N ALA A 57 8.47 18.03 9.28
CA ALA A 57 7.47 18.51 8.31
C ALA A 57 7.43 17.69 7.00
N ALA A 58 8.48 16.92 6.70
CA ALA A 58 8.57 16.09 5.50
C ALA A 58 7.99 14.67 5.70
N ALA A 59 7.54 14.34 6.92
CA ALA A 59 7.00 13.03 7.24
C ALA A 59 5.77 12.71 6.38
N ARG A 60 5.84 11.63 5.59
CA ARG A 60 4.76 11.18 4.70
C ARG A 60 4.06 9.96 5.29
N LEU A 61 2.74 9.92 5.13
CA LEU A 61 1.94 8.79 5.59
C LEU A 61 2.11 7.61 4.62
N VAL A 62 2.56 6.48 5.14
CA VAL A 62 2.68 5.20 4.44
C VAL A 62 1.81 4.16 5.10
N VAL A 63 1.29 3.21 4.34
CA VAL A 63 0.27 2.25 4.75
C VAL A 63 0.83 0.84 4.63
N SER A 64 0.64 0.03 5.67
CA SER A 64 1.06 -1.38 5.69
C SER A 64 0.31 -2.15 4.61
N LEU A 65 1.06 -2.77 3.70
CA LEU A 65 0.51 -3.58 2.62
C LEU A 65 -0.31 -4.75 3.16
N ALA A 66 0.15 -5.39 4.24
CA ALA A 66 -0.56 -6.51 4.86
C ALA A 66 -1.98 -6.11 5.28
N SER A 67 -2.13 -4.91 5.86
CA SER A 67 -3.45 -4.39 6.24
C SER A 67 -4.33 -4.06 5.02
N VAL A 68 -3.72 -3.60 3.92
CA VAL A 68 -4.41 -3.32 2.65
C VAL A 68 -4.93 -4.61 2.02
N GLU A 69 -4.09 -5.65 1.96
CA GLU A 69 -4.46 -6.95 1.43
C GLU A 69 -5.53 -7.63 2.26
N ARG A 70 -5.41 -7.58 3.60
CA ARG A 70 -6.45 -8.05 4.54
C ARG A 70 -7.78 -7.39 4.25
N LEU A 71 -7.82 -6.06 4.16
CA LEU A 71 -9.05 -5.31 3.87
C LEU A 71 -9.62 -5.67 2.48
N ARG A 72 -8.75 -5.87 1.48
CA ARG A 72 -9.15 -6.27 0.13
C ARG A 72 -9.82 -7.64 0.14
N LEU A 73 -9.29 -8.61 0.90
CA LEU A 73 -9.85 -9.95 1.05
C LEU A 73 -11.19 -9.91 1.79
N GLU A 74 -11.29 -9.17 2.90
CA GLU A 74 -12.54 -9.00 3.64
C GLU A 74 -13.66 -8.44 2.74
N ARG A 75 -13.35 -7.43 1.92
CA ARG A 75 -14.35 -6.84 1.01
C ARG A 75 -14.80 -7.83 -0.08
N GLN A 76 -13.90 -8.66 -0.58
CA GLN A 76 -14.25 -9.72 -1.52
C GLN A 76 -15.09 -10.82 -0.88
N ALA A 77 -14.85 -11.14 0.39
CA ALA A 77 -15.69 -12.08 1.13
C ALA A 77 -17.11 -11.50 1.30
N THR A 78 -17.25 -10.26 1.76
CA THR A 78 -18.56 -9.61 1.93
C THR A 78 -19.31 -9.35 0.63
N GLY A 79 -18.59 -9.21 -0.49
CA GLY A 79 -19.20 -9.03 -1.82
C GLY A 79 -19.64 -10.32 -2.51
N LYS A 80 -19.29 -11.49 -1.96
CA LYS A 80 -19.69 -12.80 -2.51
C LYS A 80 -21.03 -13.32 -1.98
N ASP A 81 -21.60 -12.68 -0.96
CA ASP A 81 -22.90 -13.08 -0.37
C ASP A 81 -24.11 -12.32 -0.95
N SER A 82 -23.93 -11.48 -1.98
CA SER A 82 -25.04 -10.71 -2.58
C SER A 82 -25.69 -11.39 -3.79
N LYS A 83 -25.58 -12.71 -3.92
CA LYS A 83 -26.31 -13.50 -4.91
C LYS A 83 -27.34 -14.37 -4.20
N VAL A 84 -28.40 -13.73 -3.70
CA VAL A 84 -29.65 -14.38 -3.29
C VAL A 84 -30.78 -13.80 -4.13
#